data_AF-A0A1I4FN30-F1
#
_entry.id   AF-A0A1I4FN30-F1
#
_cell.length_a   1.000
_cell.length_b   1.000
_cell.length_c   1.000
_cell.angle_alpha   90.00
_cell.angle_beta   90.00
_cell.angle_gamma   90.00
#
_symmetry.space_group_name_H-M   'P 1'
#
loop_
_entity.id
_entity.type
_entity.pdbx_description
1 polymer ?
#
loop_
_entity_poly.entity_id
_entity_poly.type
_entity_poly.pdbx_seq_one_letter_code
_entity_poly.pdbx_strand_id
1 'polypeptide(L)'
;MRSRNPFVPAAIVAALTIGSLAACSSSGNSNYVTPQTASSSSSSSSSSSGGSSESATPEALPSDFPKNDVPIIDGTIVVARGDKVNGWSVTVQPSGKTGFADAKSALEGKGYKVQPGATDTAAVYTNGTYTVGLKTPGVSVTYNVTATQ
;
A
#
# COMPACT_ATOMS: atom_id res chain seq x y z
N MET A 1 12.97 36.83 21.78
CA MET A 1 12.95 37.35 20.40
C MET A 1 11.84 36.62 19.63
N ARG A 2 10.88 37.35 19.08
CA ARG A 2 9.68 36.81 18.42
C ARG A 2 9.99 36.53 16.94
N SER A 3 10.08 35.26 16.56
CA SER A 3 10.19 34.86 15.16
C SER A 3 8.83 35.02 14.47
N ARG A 4 8.77 35.91 13.48
CA ARG A 4 7.62 36.12 12.61
C ARG A 4 7.86 35.35 11.31
N ASN A 5 6.97 34.41 11.02
CA ASN A 5 6.87 33.72 9.74
C ASN A 5 5.99 34.56 8.80
N PRO A 6 6.46 35.06 7.65
CA PRO A 6 5.57 35.52 6.60
C PRO A 6 5.24 34.37 5.64
N PHE A 7 3.97 33.98 5.73
CA PHE A 7 3.18 33.31 4.71
C PHE A 7 3.39 33.95 3.33
N VAL A 8 3.49 33.11 2.29
CA VAL A 8 3.38 33.51 0.88
C VAL A 8 2.11 32.84 0.31
N PRO A 9 1.13 33.61 -0.21
CA PRO A 9 -0.03 33.03 -0.89
C PRO A 9 0.00 33.19 -2.43
N ALA A 10 -0.45 32.11 -3.09
CA ALA A 10 -1.34 32.01 -4.26
C ALA A 10 -0.94 32.50 -5.68
N ALA A 11 -1.04 31.57 -6.66
CA ALA A 11 -1.88 31.60 -7.89
C ALA A 11 -1.38 30.55 -8.91
N ILE A 12 -2.02 29.39 -9.07
CA ILE A 12 -3.03 29.01 -10.09
C ILE A 12 -2.59 29.26 -11.55
N VAL A 13 -2.28 28.16 -12.27
CA VAL A 13 -2.61 28.01 -13.70
C VAL A 13 -3.15 26.59 -13.92
N ALA A 14 -4.42 26.53 -14.30
CA ALA A 14 -5.08 25.34 -14.80
C ALA A 14 -4.70 25.10 -16.26
N ALA A 15 -4.36 23.87 -16.61
CA ALA A 15 -4.29 23.43 -18.01
C ALA A 15 -5.24 22.24 -18.19
N LEU A 16 -6.41 22.52 -18.77
CA LEU A 16 -7.34 21.52 -19.26
C LEU A 16 -6.72 20.82 -20.47
N THR A 17 -6.57 19.50 -20.42
CA THR A 17 -6.42 18.68 -21.63
C THR A 17 -7.49 17.60 -21.63
N ILE A 18 -8.45 17.79 -22.53
CA ILE A 18 -9.58 16.93 -22.83
C ILE A 18 -9.04 15.84 -23.77
N GLY A 19 -9.08 14.58 -23.33
CA GLY A 19 -8.58 13.43 -24.10
C GLY A 19 -9.61 12.31 -24.18
N SER A 20 -10.48 12.42 -25.18
CA SER A 20 -11.22 11.38 -25.91
C SER A 20 -11.64 10.08 -25.21
N LEU A 21 -12.95 9.98 -24.96
CA LEU A 21 -13.69 8.74 -24.76
C LEU A 21 -13.82 8.00 -26.11
N ALA A 22 -13.11 6.89 -26.31
CA ALA A 22 -13.46 5.88 -27.31
C ALA A 22 -12.73 4.56 -27.02
N ALA A 23 -13.48 3.56 -26.56
CA ALA A 23 -13.36 2.16 -26.96
C ALA A 23 -14.21 1.29 -26.01
N CYS A 24 -15.53 1.36 -26.20
CA CYS A 24 -16.42 0.26 -25.82
C CYS A 24 -16.21 -0.83 -26.88
N SER A 25 -15.59 -1.95 -26.53
CA SER A 25 -15.65 -3.19 -27.32
C SER A 25 -15.54 -4.37 -26.37
N SER A 26 -16.68 -4.65 -25.76
CA SER A 26 -16.99 -5.97 -25.25
C SER A 26 -17.16 -6.93 -26.42
N SER A 27 -16.62 -8.14 -26.25
CA SER A 27 -17.07 -9.41 -26.85
C SER A 27 -16.78 -9.69 -28.33
N GLY A 28 -15.97 -10.73 -28.60
CA GLY A 28 -15.94 -11.39 -29.90
C GLY A 28 -14.72 -12.25 -30.20
N ASN A 29 -14.73 -13.51 -29.75
CA ASN A 29 -13.87 -14.61 -30.18
C ASN A 29 -13.82 -14.77 -31.72
N SER A 30 -12.63 -14.84 -32.33
CA SER A 30 -12.41 -15.57 -33.60
C SER A 30 -10.93 -15.77 -33.95
N ASN A 31 -10.58 -17.05 -33.92
CA ASN A 31 -9.43 -17.75 -34.47
C ASN A 31 -9.15 -17.41 -35.95
N TYR A 32 -7.99 -16.82 -36.28
CA TYR A 32 -7.35 -16.94 -37.60
C TYR A 32 -5.82 -16.99 -37.45
N VAL A 33 -5.21 -17.88 -38.23
CA VAL A 33 -3.84 -18.38 -38.16
C VAL A 33 -2.89 -17.52 -39.02
N THR A 34 -1.59 -17.62 -38.72
CA THR A 34 -0.38 -17.37 -39.56
C THR A 34 0.27 -15.96 -39.56
N PRO A 35 1.63 -15.86 -39.76
CA PRO A 35 2.53 -15.23 -38.77
C PRO A 35 3.57 -14.25 -39.36
N GLN A 36 4.00 -13.18 -38.68
CA GLN A 36 5.34 -12.58 -38.86
C GLN A 36 5.82 -11.77 -37.64
N THR A 37 6.78 -12.38 -36.91
CA THR A 37 8.05 -11.84 -36.36
C THR A 37 8.42 -10.40 -36.80
N ALA A 38 9.00 -9.47 -36.03
CA ALA A 38 9.25 -9.26 -34.59
C ALA A 38 9.74 -7.80 -34.41
N SER A 39 9.35 -7.14 -33.32
CA SER A 39 10.25 -6.31 -32.50
C SER A 39 9.53 -5.85 -31.24
N SER A 40 10.12 -6.28 -30.12
CA SER A 40 10.22 -5.65 -28.79
C SER A 40 9.53 -4.28 -28.67
N SER A 41 8.79 -3.95 -27.62
CA SER A 41 9.21 -4.07 -26.22
C SER A 41 8.06 -3.71 -25.28
N SER A 42 8.21 -4.12 -24.02
CA SER A 42 7.59 -3.59 -22.80
C SER A 42 6.08 -3.81 -22.63
N SER A 43 5.80 -4.96 -22.00
CA SER A 43 4.71 -5.11 -21.04
C SER A 43 4.82 -4.01 -19.97
N SER A 44 4.00 -2.98 -20.12
CA SER A 44 3.69 -2.04 -19.05
C SER A 44 2.20 -2.22 -18.74
N SER A 45 1.87 -3.33 -18.09
CA SER A 45 0.58 -3.51 -17.43
C SER A 45 0.58 -2.65 -16.17
N SER A 46 0.34 -1.35 -16.36
CA SER A 46 -0.09 -0.46 -15.30
C SER A 46 -1.57 -0.16 -15.55
N SER A 47 -2.41 -1.18 -15.31
CA SER A 47 -3.85 -1.00 -15.35
C SER A 47 -4.28 -0.23 -14.10
N SER A 48 -4.64 1.02 -14.34
CA SER A 48 -5.50 1.80 -13.46
C SER A 48 -6.88 1.15 -13.38
N SER A 49 -7.26 0.70 -12.20
CA SER A 49 -8.65 0.44 -11.80
C SER A 49 -8.74 0.91 -10.34
N GLY A 50 -9.49 1.94 -9.96
CA GLY A 50 -10.88 2.17 -10.37
C GLY A 50 -11.74 1.22 -9.55
N GLY A 51 -12.32 1.74 -8.46
CA GLY A 51 -13.00 0.96 -7.44
C GLY A 51 -13.95 -0.11 -8.00
N SER A 52 -13.78 -1.33 -7.53
CA SER A 52 -14.78 -2.38 -7.59
C SER A 52 -14.62 -3.17 -6.30
N SER A 53 -15.74 -3.48 -5.66
CA SER A 53 -15.82 -4.48 -4.60
C SER A 53 -15.54 -5.85 -5.21
N GLU A 54 -14.32 -6.03 -5.71
CA GLU A 54 -13.77 -7.31 -6.09
C GLU A 54 -13.32 -7.93 -4.77
N SER A 55 -13.83 -9.13 -4.47
CA SER A 55 -13.32 -9.91 -3.34
C SER A 55 -11.81 -9.99 -3.49
N ALA A 56 -11.09 -9.18 -2.70
CA ALA A 56 -9.66 -9.08 -2.80
C ALA A 56 -9.09 -10.49 -2.67
N THR A 57 -8.56 -11.03 -3.76
CA THR A 57 -7.85 -12.31 -3.71
C THR A 57 -6.69 -12.10 -2.75
N PRO A 58 -6.61 -12.90 -1.67
CA PRO A 58 -5.60 -12.68 -0.65
C PRO A 58 -4.21 -12.76 -1.30
N GLU A 59 -3.47 -11.66 -1.29
CA GLU A 59 -2.09 -11.67 -1.74
C GLU A 59 -1.24 -12.48 -0.77
N ALA A 60 -0.32 -13.28 -1.32
CA ALA A 60 0.64 -14.00 -0.51
C ALA A 60 1.68 -13.02 0.05
N LEU A 61 1.91 -13.08 1.36
CA LEU A 61 3.03 -12.37 1.98
C LEU A 61 4.35 -12.80 1.33
N PRO A 62 5.26 -11.86 1.01
CA PRO A 62 6.56 -12.19 0.47
C PRO A 62 7.31 -13.17 1.40
N SER A 63 8.02 -14.13 0.81
CA SER A 63 8.72 -15.19 1.53
C SER A 63 9.74 -14.67 2.54
N ASP A 64 10.37 -13.54 2.21
CA ASP A 64 11.36 -12.85 3.05
C ASP A 64 10.74 -12.02 4.18
N PHE A 65 9.42 -11.93 4.29
CA PHE A 65 8.78 -11.15 5.34
C PHE A 65 9.02 -11.77 6.73
N PRO A 66 9.49 -11.01 7.73
CA PRO A 66 9.78 -11.52 9.06
C PRO A 66 8.50 -11.76 9.89
N LYS A 67 7.72 -12.79 9.54
CA LYS A 67 6.43 -13.13 10.20
C LYS A 67 6.57 -13.48 11.69
N ASN A 68 7.74 -13.94 12.11
CA ASN A 68 8.00 -14.27 13.52
C ASN A 68 8.16 -13.03 14.40
N ASP A 69 8.80 -11.99 13.86
CA ASP A 69 9.10 -10.75 14.55
C ASP A 69 8.00 -9.70 14.36
N VAL A 70 7.38 -9.64 13.18
CA VAL A 70 6.31 -8.68 12.86
C VAL A 70 4.98 -9.41 12.77
N PRO A 71 4.18 -9.39 13.86
CA PRO A 71 2.83 -9.94 13.82
C PRO A 71 1.94 -9.08 12.92
N ILE A 72 1.21 -9.76 12.04
CA ILE A 72 0.17 -9.17 11.22
C ILE A 72 -1.17 -9.64 11.81
N ILE A 73 -2.16 -8.75 11.87
CA ILE A 73 -3.51 -9.12 12.35
C ILE A 73 -4.20 -10.07 11.38
N ASP A 74 -5.17 -10.82 11.90
CA ASP A 74 -6.06 -11.61 11.05
C ASP A 74 -6.91 -10.70 10.14
N GLY A 75 -6.94 -11.05 8.86
CA GLY A 75 -7.67 -10.32 7.84
C GLY A 75 -7.27 -10.72 6.42
N THR A 76 -7.91 -10.11 5.44
CA THR A 76 -7.56 -10.33 4.04
C THR A 76 -6.40 -9.43 3.65
N ILE A 77 -5.30 -10.03 3.22
CA ILE A 77 -4.14 -9.28 2.73
C ILE A 77 -4.45 -8.82 1.32
N VAL A 78 -4.59 -7.51 1.13
CA VAL A 78 -4.98 -6.92 -0.16
C VAL A 78 -3.78 -6.41 -0.95
N VAL A 79 -2.69 -6.10 -0.25
CA VAL A 79 -1.41 -5.71 -0.85
C VAL A 79 -0.29 -6.32 -0.03
N ALA A 80 0.65 -7.03 -0.65
CA ALA A 80 1.87 -7.46 0.03
C ALA A 80 3.07 -7.38 -0.91
N ARG A 81 3.93 -6.37 -0.68
CA ARG A 81 5.07 -6.10 -1.56
C ARG A 81 6.30 -5.65 -0.77
N GLY A 82 7.43 -5.64 -1.46
CA GLY A 82 8.71 -5.21 -0.90
C GLY A 82 9.58 -6.37 -0.43
N ASP A 83 10.73 -6.02 0.14
CA ASP A 83 11.82 -6.94 0.42
C ASP A 83 12.71 -6.39 1.54
N LYS A 84 13.72 -7.16 1.96
CA LYS A 84 14.61 -6.78 3.06
C LYS A 84 15.40 -5.49 2.81
N VAL A 85 15.69 -5.16 1.56
CA VAL A 85 16.45 -3.96 1.16
C VAL A 85 15.55 -2.74 1.10
N ASN A 86 14.39 -2.83 0.44
CA ASN A 86 13.46 -1.70 0.26
C ASN A 86 12.47 -1.53 1.43
N GLY A 87 12.41 -2.50 2.34
CA GLY A 87 11.34 -2.63 3.32
C GLY A 87 10.10 -3.29 2.72
N TRP A 88 9.20 -3.71 3.59
CA TRP A 88 7.94 -4.37 3.23
C TRP A 88 6.78 -3.42 3.44
N SER A 89 5.80 -3.49 2.54
CA SER A 89 4.53 -2.78 2.66
C SER A 89 3.40 -3.79 2.48
N VAL A 90 2.68 -4.03 3.58
CA VAL A 90 1.58 -4.99 3.65
C VAL A 90 0.32 -4.25 4.04
N THR A 91 -0.73 -4.32 3.23
CA THR A 91 -2.04 -3.80 3.59
C THR A 91 -2.98 -4.94 3.86
N VAL A 92 -3.57 -4.93 5.05
CA VAL A 92 -4.53 -5.90 5.52
C VAL A 92 -5.87 -5.22 5.67
N GLN A 93 -6.90 -5.86 5.15
CA GLN A 93 -8.28 -5.49 5.38
C GLN A 93 -8.82 -6.36 6.52
N PRO A 94 -8.89 -5.83 7.75
CA PRO A 94 -9.48 -6.55 8.87
C PRO A 94 -10.97 -6.76 8.61
N SER A 95 -11.53 -7.88 9.08
CA SER A 95 -12.98 -8.13 9.01
C SER A 95 -13.78 -7.22 9.94
N GLY A 96 -13.13 -6.60 10.92
CA GLY A 96 -13.72 -5.69 11.91
C GLY A 96 -13.18 -4.26 11.82
N LYS A 97 -13.85 -3.33 12.51
CA LYS A 97 -13.48 -1.90 12.56
C LYS A 97 -12.28 -1.62 13.48
N THR A 98 -11.82 -2.61 14.25
CA THR A 98 -10.79 -2.48 15.29
C THR A 98 -9.40 -2.90 14.83
N GLY A 99 -9.18 -3.17 13.53
CA GLY A 99 -7.90 -3.74 13.08
C GLY A 99 -6.67 -2.92 13.43
N PHE A 100 -6.77 -1.58 13.50
CA PHE A 100 -5.65 -0.75 13.94
C PHE A 100 -5.30 -0.95 15.41
N ALA A 101 -6.31 -1.00 16.28
CA ALA A 101 -6.09 -1.23 17.71
C ALA A 101 -5.49 -2.63 17.94
N ASP A 102 -6.01 -3.63 17.21
CA ASP A 102 -5.51 -5.00 17.25
C ASP A 102 -4.04 -5.08 16.79
N ALA A 103 -3.70 -4.37 15.70
CA ALA A 103 -2.34 -4.29 15.18
C ALA A 103 -1.37 -3.67 16.18
N LYS A 104 -1.80 -2.61 16.86
CA LYS A 104 -1.02 -1.96 17.93
C LYS A 104 -0.76 -2.92 19.07
N SER A 105 -1.80 -3.57 19.59
CA SER A 105 -1.69 -4.53 20.68
C SER A 105 -0.82 -5.73 20.31
N ALA A 106 -0.89 -6.21 19.07
CA ALA A 106 -0.04 -7.30 18.59
C ALA A 106 1.46 -6.92 18.60
N LEU A 107 1.79 -5.72 18.10
CA LEU A 107 3.17 -5.21 18.12
C LEU A 107 3.68 -4.96 19.54
N GLU A 108 2.87 -4.35 20.39
CA GLU A 108 3.22 -4.09 21.79
C GLU A 108 3.42 -5.41 22.57
N GLY A 109 2.60 -6.42 22.31
CA GLY A 109 2.74 -7.77 22.86
C GLY A 109 4.04 -8.48 22.44
N LYS A 110 4.63 -8.08 21.30
CA LYS A 110 5.95 -8.54 20.83
C LYS A 110 7.10 -7.67 21.34
N GLY A 111 6.83 -6.67 22.17
CA GLY A 111 7.84 -5.79 22.75
C GLY A 111 8.24 -4.63 21.84
N TYR A 112 7.47 -4.31 20.81
CA TYR A 112 7.71 -3.08 20.06
C TYR A 112 7.32 -1.87 20.91
N LYS A 113 8.14 -0.82 20.83
CA LYS A 113 7.89 0.45 21.50
C LYS A 113 7.34 1.46 20.52
N VAL A 114 6.21 2.07 20.87
CA VAL A 114 5.64 3.19 20.13
C VAL A 114 6.63 4.36 20.09
N GLN A 115 6.79 4.96 18.93
CA GLN A 115 7.62 6.13 18.70
C GLN A 115 6.80 7.41 18.89
N PRO A 116 7.44 8.53 19.26
CA PRO A 116 6.77 9.82 19.36
C PRO A 116 6.15 10.21 18.00
N GLY A 117 4.96 10.83 18.04
CA GLY A 117 4.21 11.22 16.85
C GLY A 117 3.13 10.21 16.41
N ALA A 118 2.85 9.20 17.22
CA ALA A 118 1.67 8.34 17.02
C ALA A 118 0.36 9.13 17.17
N THR A 119 -0.59 8.80 16.32
CA THR A 119 -1.95 9.32 16.26
C THR A 119 -2.96 8.16 16.27
N ASP A 120 -4.25 8.52 16.20
CA ASP A 120 -5.36 7.56 16.11
C ASP A 120 -5.40 6.80 14.77
N THR A 121 -4.69 7.27 13.74
CA THR A 121 -4.70 6.69 12.38
C THR A 121 -3.32 6.35 11.84
N ALA A 122 -2.25 6.70 12.55
CA ALA A 122 -0.89 6.33 12.19
C ALA A 122 -0.03 6.18 13.45
N ALA A 123 0.76 5.12 13.54
CA ALA A 123 1.67 4.92 14.66
C ALA A 123 2.92 4.20 14.17
N VAL A 124 4.08 4.61 14.67
CA VAL A 124 5.35 3.96 14.34
C VAL A 124 5.80 3.19 15.57
N TYR A 125 6.20 1.95 15.38
CA TYR A 125 6.63 1.01 16.40
C TYR A 125 8.04 0.54 16.07
N THR A 126 8.93 0.42 17.06
CA THR A 126 10.28 -0.12 16.84
C THR A 126 10.69 -1.06 17.95
N ASN A 127 11.43 -2.11 17.60
CA ASN A 127 12.03 -3.05 18.55
C ASN A 127 13.58 -2.98 18.55
N GLY A 128 14.16 -2.07 17.75
CA GLY A 128 15.61 -1.98 17.54
C GLY A 128 16.14 -2.83 16.39
N THR A 129 15.43 -3.91 16.02
CA THR A 129 15.72 -4.72 14.81
C THR A 129 14.86 -4.31 13.61
N TYR A 130 13.59 -3.98 13.87
CA TYR A 130 12.65 -3.55 12.84
C TYR A 130 11.88 -2.33 13.30
N THR A 131 11.55 -1.47 12.34
CA THR A 131 10.61 -0.35 12.49
C THR A 131 9.36 -0.63 11.67
N VAL A 132 8.20 -0.61 12.32
CA VAL A 132 6.89 -0.90 11.76
C VAL A 132 6.03 0.36 11.84
N GLY A 133 5.77 0.99 10.69
CA GLY A 133 4.79 2.06 10.55
C GLY A 133 3.42 1.48 10.27
N LEU A 134 2.50 1.62 11.22
CA LEU A 134 1.08 1.34 11.04
C LEU A 134 0.35 2.58 10.53
N LYS A 135 -0.50 2.41 9.53
CA LYS A 135 -1.41 3.45 9.03
C LYS A 135 -2.78 2.87 8.74
N THR A 136 -3.84 3.64 8.96
CA THR A 136 -5.22 3.21 8.69
C THR A 136 -5.95 4.21 7.80
N PRO A 137 -5.91 4.06 6.46
CA PRO A 137 -6.84 4.74 5.58
C PRO A 137 -8.24 4.11 5.67
N GLY A 138 -9.08 4.61 6.58
CA GLY A 138 -10.43 4.09 6.80
C GLY A 138 -10.43 2.81 7.62
N VAL A 139 -10.79 1.68 7.01
CA VAL A 139 -10.89 0.37 7.69
C VAL A 139 -9.68 -0.53 7.47
N SER A 140 -8.85 -0.27 6.47
CA SER A 140 -7.68 -1.10 6.14
C SER A 140 -6.45 -0.66 6.90
N VAL A 141 -5.63 -1.60 7.36
CA VAL A 141 -4.38 -1.35 8.08
C VAL A 141 -3.19 -1.61 7.17
N THR A 142 -2.37 -0.60 6.93
CA THR A 142 -1.10 -0.71 6.21
C THR A 142 0.06 -0.79 7.20
N TYR A 143 0.88 -1.82 7.04
CA TYR A 143 2.11 -2.10 7.76
C TYR A 143 3.29 -1.80 6.84
N ASN A 144 4.08 -0.80 7.20
CA ASN A 144 5.35 -0.51 6.54
C ASN A 144 6.49 -0.96 7.46
N VAL A 145 7.16 -2.05 7.10
CA VAL A 145 8.23 -2.64 7.89
C VAL A 145 9.56 -2.31 7.25
N THR A 146 10.51 -1.82 8.03
CA THR A 146 11.87 -1.54 7.59
C THR A 146 12.86 -2.12 8.60
N ALA A 147 13.88 -2.81 8.13
CA ALA A 147 14.97 -3.27 8.99
C ALA A 147 15.80 -2.06 9.45
N THR A 148 16.01 -1.93 10.76
CA THR A 148 16.97 -0.97 11.32
C THR A 148 18.33 -1.65 11.30
N GLN A 149 19.20 -1.21 10.39
CA GLN A 149 20.59 -1.67 10.30
C GLN A 149 21.41 -1.26 11.53
#